data_AF-A0A816G938-F1
#
_entry.id   AF-A0A816G938-F1
#
_cell.length_a   1.000
_cell.length_b   1.000
_cell.length_c   1.000
_cell.angle_alpha   90.00
_cell.angle_beta   90.00
_cell.angle_gamma   90.00
#
_symmetry.space_group_name_H-M   'P 1'
#
loop_
_entity.id
_entity.type
_entity.pdbx_description
1 polymer ?
#
loop_
_entity_poly.entity_id
_entity_poly.type
_entity_poly.pdbx_seq_one_letter_code
_entity_poly.pdbx_strand_id
1 'polypeptide(L)'
;DFYLCKWYADIIDEETDDVTIIYLGELEWKFLKVNFTNILQFIQKQTLISRLTLLNYKSPIFDDDCFQINSNGISGEWKRKSECIFCEKLFDNDDGYILWECFIPNGLAQIKVNNKINKGLGYVEKLTMTLKPWQVPIDILRWGRFLYENQYIIWIRWIGKEEKFLIFHNGIKYSDGIINDEMIEFGNYRLILLEKYILRNGLLSETIFDRFVWIKKFFPLEFLDINECKWETWSEFYEKNCLIAKELWFKGDGLPMNAYPPSKLVVTGVYKIFSHPIYIGSSLICFGLSMYYESKSGFLFVSPLLTLSWISLVYGYENEDLKQRFNKEYTWKTLLNIPENVKIKYEYADIISIYCLVFLPWLIFYEILLFIRPPSYSVSTYFEFEHNIPVIEWTEFFYVFTYPYVVFLPLILQTKQQVRCFIIDGLMNMSIGIYLQFILPFVAPPKQFIPKTILGEMLLYERSFDGPGCAFPSFHVS
;
A
#
# COMPACT_ATOMS: atom_id res chain seq x y z
N ASP A 1 -5.19 45.53 -24.71
CA ASP A 1 -5.11 45.19 -23.27
C ASP A 1 -4.35 43.89 -23.08
N PHE A 2 -4.19 43.43 -21.84
CA PHE A 2 -3.61 42.12 -21.54
C PHE A 2 -4.73 41.11 -21.34
N TYR A 3 -4.60 39.93 -21.92
CA TYR A 3 -5.52 38.82 -21.74
C TYR A 3 -4.77 37.50 -21.83
N LEU A 4 -4.94 36.65 -20.83
CA LEU A 4 -4.44 35.29 -20.80
C LEU A 4 -5.59 34.35 -20.45
N CYS A 5 -5.83 33.37 -21.31
CA CYS A 5 -6.67 32.22 -21.01
C CYS A 5 -5.79 30.98 -21.04
N LYS A 6 -5.67 30.31 -19.90
CA LYS A 6 -4.80 29.15 -19.73
C LYS A 6 -5.60 28.01 -19.12
N TRP A 7 -5.70 26.92 -19.84
CA TRP A 7 -6.19 25.65 -19.36
C TRP A 7 -5.04 24.81 -18.82
N TYR A 8 -5.34 24.07 -17.77
CA TYR A 8 -4.51 23.04 -17.19
C TYR A 8 -5.32 21.76 -17.12
N ALA A 9 -4.77 20.69 -17.67
CA ALA A 9 -5.30 19.35 -17.51
C ALA A 9 -4.16 18.42 -17.13
N ASP A 10 -4.42 17.45 -16.25
CA ASP A 10 -3.47 16.38 -15.96
C ASP A 10 -4.12 15.01 -15.94
N ILE A 11 -3.27 13.99 -15.96
CA ILE A 11 -3.63 12.60 -15.74
C ILE A 11 -2.52 11.92 -14.96
N ILE A 12 -2.92 11.14 -13.96
CA ILE A 12 -2.07 10.21 -13.21
C ILE A 12 -2.44 8.81 -13.69
N ASP A 13 -1.50 8.11 -14.32
CA ASP A 13 -1.71 6.77 -14.87
C ASP A 13 -2.00 5.75 -13.75
N GLU A 14 -3.05 4.94 -13.92
CA GLU A 14 -3.49 3.99 -12.90
C GLU A 14 -2.56 2.78 -12.72
N GLU A 15 -1.73 2.46 -13.72
CA GLU A 15 -0.82 1.32 -13.68
C GLU A 15 0.61 1.73 -13.32
N THR A 16 1.07 2.87 -13.83
CA THR A 16 2.48 3.29 -13.71
C THR A 16 2.74 4.46 -12.77
N ASP A 17 1.70 5.13 -12.27
CA ASP A 17 1.78 6.43 -11.60
C ASP A 17 2.43 7.53 -12.46
N ASP A 18 2.58 7.33 -13.78
CA ASP A 18 3.15 8.35 -14.66
C ASP A 18 2.22 9.56 -14.73
N VAL A 19 2.78 10.76 -14.59
CA VAL A 19 2.01 12.01 -14.65
C VAL A 19 2.17 12.65 -16.01
N THR A 20 1.06 12.95 -16.68
CA THR A 20 1.06 13.81 -17.88
C THR A 20 0.29 15.09 -17.59
N ILE A 21 0.98 16.23 -17.73
CA ILE A 21 0.42 17.58 -17.58
C ILE A 21 0.32 18.24 -18.95
N ILE A 22 -0.79 18.91 -19.20
CA ILE A 22 -1.09 19.61 -20.43
C ILE A 22 -1.49 21.03 -20.09
N TYR A 23 -0.81 21.98 -20.70
CA TYR A 23 -1.21 23.38 -20.73
C TYR A 23 -1.64 23.73 -22.14
N LEU A 24 -2.76 24.42 -22.28
CA LEU A 24 -3.23 24.95 -23.55
C LEU A 24 -3.85 26.32 -23.32
N GLY A 25 -3.70 27.23 -24.27
CA GLY A 25 -4.22 28.58 -24.07
C GLY A 25 -3.81 29.60 -25.11
N GLU A 26 -4.26 30.81 -24.85
CA GLU A 26 -4.03 32.00 -25.66
C GLU A 26 -3.59 33.16 -24.79
N LEU A 27 -2.62 33.92 -25.30
CA LEU A 27 -2.11 35.14 -24.73
C LEU A 27 -2.25 36.26 -25.76
N GLU A 28 -2.96 37.32 -25.38
CA GLU A 28 -3.07 38.55 -26.14
C GLU A 28 -2.50 39.71 -25.33
N TRP A 29 -1.51 40.40 -25.88
CA TRP A 29 -0.96 41.58 -25.26
C TRP A 29 -0.31 42.52 -26.28
N LYS A 30 -0.86 43.73 -26.42
CA LYS A 30 -0.46 44.71 -27.45
C LYS A 30 -0.53 44.09 -28.86
N PHE A 31 0.61 43.85 -29.50
CA PHE A 31 0.72 43.25 -30.84
C PHE A 31 1.00 41.74 -30.78
N LEU A 32 1.22 41.18 -29.60
CA LEU A 32 1.52 39.78 -29.39
C LEU A 32 0.21 39.00 -29.25
N LYS A 33 -0.05 38.07 -30.16
CA LYS A 33 -1.10 37.07 -30.04
C LYS A 33 -0.49 35.69 -30.21
N VAL A 34 -0.42 34.93 -29.12
CA VAL A 34 0.26 33.64 -29.07
C VAL A 34 -0.69 32.58 -28.55
N ASN A 35 -0.78 31.51 -29.32
CA ASN A 35 -1.51 30.31 -28.99
C ASN A 35 -0.48 29.22 -28.68
N PHE A 36 -0.65 28.52 -27.55
CA PHE A 36 0.33 27.54 -27.10
C PHE A 36 -0.32 26.25 -26.63
N THR A 37 0.39 25.15 -26.86
CA THR A 37 0.17 23.85 -26.22
C THR A 37 1.50 23.38 -25.65
N ASN A 38 1.54 23.06 -24.37
CA ASN A 38 2.72 22.51 -23.69
C ASN A 38 2.36 21.22 -22.97
N ILE A 39 3.16 20.18 -23.17
CA ILE A 39 2.98 18.89 -22.52
C ILE A 39 4.23 18.54 -21.75
N LEU A 40 4.02 18.09 -20.51
CA LEU A 40 5.03 17.55 -19.63
C LEU A 40 4.62 16.12 -19.30
N GLN A 41 5.42 15.14 -19.71
CA GLN A 41 5.26 13.75 -19.27
C GLN A 41 6.37 13.45 -18.29
N PHE A 42 6.00 13.00 -17.10
CA PHE A 42 6.93 12.57 -16.09
C PHE A 42 6.80 11.04 -15.98
N ILE A 43 7.79 10.35 -16.55
CA ILE A 43 7.76 8.90 -16.76
C ILE A 43 8.70 8.24 -15.74
N GLN A 44 8.20 7.22 -15.06
CA GLN A 44 8.92 6.41 -14.08
C GLN A 44 9.62 7.26 -13.01
N LYS A 45 9.04 8.42 -12.68
CA LYS A 45 9.57 9.38 -11.70
C LYS A 45 10.99 9.91 -11.97
N GLN A 46 11.49 9.74 -13.18
CA GLN A 46 12.88 10.07 -13.53
C GLN A 46 12.99 10.88 -14.83
N THR A 47 12.13 10.60 -15.81
CA THR A 47 12.26 11.19 -17.14
C THR A 47 11.18 12.23 -17.38
N LEU A 48 11.59 13.50 -17.44
CA LEU A 48 10.73 14.58 -17.90
C LEU A 48 10.84 14.75 -19.41
N ILE A 49 9.76 14.48 -20.13
CA ILE A 49 9.61 14.80 -21.55
C ILE A 49 8.76 16.05 -21.67
N SER A 50 9.35 17.15 -22.17
CA SER A 50 8.65 18.40 -22.44
C SER A 50 8.54 18.69 -23.92
N ARG A 51 7.30 18.86 -24.41
CA ARG A 51 7.00 19.23 -25.80
C ARG A 51 6.11 20.46 -25.82
N LEU A 52 6.58 21.47 -26.53
CA LEU A 52 5.95 22.76 -26.62
C LEU A 52 5.71 23.08 -28.09
N THR A 53 4.49 23.47 -28.42
CA THR A 53 4.11 23.88 -29.77
C THR A 53 3.43 25.24 -29.70
N LEU A 54 3.99 26.20 -30.46
CA LEU A 54 3.32 27.45 -30.81
C LEU A 54 2.82 27.25 -32.23
N LEU A 55 1.52 27.04 -32.42
CA LEU A 55 0.74 27.02 -33.68
C LEU A 55 -0.44 26.04 -33.53
N ASN A 56 -1.59 26.36 -34.13
CA ASN A 56 -2.82 25.54 -34.17
C ASN A 56 -3.42 25.19 -32.79
N TYR A 57 -3.76 26.20 -32.01
CA TYR A 57 -4.70 26.05 -30.89
C TYR A 57 -6.09 25.76 -31.44
N LYS A 58 -6.64 24.61 -31.03
CA LYS A 58 -8.08 24.37 -31.05
C LYS A 58 -8.55 24.49 -29.62
N SER A 59 -9.56 25.33 -29.39
CA SER A 59 -10.21 25.41 -28.09
C SER A 59 -10.64 24.02 -27.66
N PRO A 60 -10.45 23.66 -26.39
CA PRO A 60 -10.96 22.40 -25.88
C PRO A 60 -12.49 22.40 -26.00
N ILE A 61 -13.04 21.21 -26.25
CA ILE A 61 -14.48 21.02 -26.26
C ILE A 61 -14.88 20.65 -24.84
N PHE A 62 -15.82 21.39 -24.27
CA PHE A 62 -16.39 21.08 -22.99
C PHE A 62 -17.90 20.88 -23.16
N ASP A 63 -18.36 19.65 -22.98
CA ASP A 63 -19.77 19.24 -23.10
C ASP A 63 -20.21 18.63 -21.77
N ASP A 64 -20.99 19.39 -21.00
CA ASP A 64 -21.48 19.14 -19.63
C ASP A 64 -20.45 18.52 -18.65
N ASP A 65 -20.16 17.23 -18.81
CA ASP A 65 -19.27 16.42 -17.96
C ASP A 65 -18.00 15.94 -18.65
N CYS A 66 -17.82 16.25 -19.93
CA CYS A 66 -16.70 15.78 -20.73
C CYS A 66 -15.84 16.94 -21.23
N PHE A 67 -14.57 16.93 -20.87
CA PHE A 67 -13.55 17.83 -21.42
C PHE A 67 -12.69 17.07 -22.43
N GLN A 68 -12.58 17.59 -23.64
CA GLN A 68 -11.84 16.97 -24.74
C GLN A 68 -10.82 17.92 -25.31
N ILE A 69 -9.63 17.39 -25.58
CA ILE A 69 -8.56 18.09 -26.28
C ILE A 69 -8.16 17.31 -27.52
N ASN A 70 -7.86 18.06 -28.58
CA ASN A 70 -7.25 17.51 -29.78
C ASN A 70 -6.27 18.54 -30.35
N SER A 71 -4.97 18.30 -30.14
CA SER A 71 -3.90 19.20 -30.57
C SER A 71 -2.66 18.40 -30.95
N ASN A 72 -2.17 18.58 -32.19
CA ASN A 72 -0.92 18.06 -32.75
C ASN A 72 -0.37 16.75 -32.14
N GLY A 73 -1.03 15.63 -32.44
CA GLY A 73 -0.56 14.30 -32.03
C GLY A 73 -0.96 13.89 -30.60
N ILE A 74 -1.77 14.70 -29.93
CA ILE A 74 -2.40 14.40 -28.65
C ILE A 74 -3.92 14.49 -28.78
N SER A 75 -4.59 13.46 -28.28
CA SER A 75 -6.04 13.46 -28.04
C SER A 75 -6.26 13.01 -26.61
N GLY A 76 -7.09 13.74 -25.87
CA GLY A 76 -7.42 13.41 -24.49
C GLY A 76 -8.88 13.69 -24.18
N GLU A 77 -9.42 12.90 -23.27
CA GLU A 77 -10.79 12.98 -22.78
C GLU A 77 -10.77 12.87 -21.25
N TRP A 78 -11.46 13.77 -20.57
CA TRP A 78 -11.67 13.76 -19.13
C TRP A 78 -13.17 13.76 -18.86
N LYS A 79 -13.64 12.74 -18.16
CA LYS A 79 -15.03 12.61 -17.73
C LYS A 79 -15.13 12.88 -16.23
N ARG A 80 -15.91 13.89 -15.87
CA ARG A 80 -16.13 14.32 -14.50
C ARG A 80 -16.79 13.21 -13.67
N LYS A 81 -16.34 13.03 -12.43
CA LYS A 81 -16.99 12.15 -11.43
C LYS A 81 -17.84 12.89 -10.40
N SER A 82 -17.44 14.11 -10.05
CA SER A 82 -18.12 14.95 -9.05
C SER A 82 -19.02 15.95 -9.75
N GLU A 83 -20.18 16.32 -9.21
CA GLU A 83 -21.00 17.40 -9.81
C GLU A 83 -20.43 18.81 -9.52
N CYS A 84 -19.38 18.92 -8.71
CA CYS A 84 -18.86 20.21 -8.28
C CYS A 84 -17.99 20.87 -9.35
N ILE A 85 -18.35 22.11 -9.67
CA ILE A 85 -17.54 23.06 -10.43
C ILE A 85 -17.18 24.19 -9.47
N PHE A 86 -15.90 24.56 -9.41
CA PHE A 86 -15.46 25.68 -8.57
C PHE A 86 -15.17 26.89 -9.46
N CYS A 87 -15.59 28.06 -9.01
CA CYS A 87 -15.34 29.32 -9.68
C CYS A 87 -15.01 30.37 -8.61
N GLU A 88 -13.76 30.80 -8.58
CA GLU A 88 -13.29 31.79 -7.61
C GLU A 88 -12.59 32.92 -8.35
N LYS A 89 -13.02 34.15 -8.06
CA LYS A 89 -12.29 35.33 -8.47
C LYS A 89 -11.15 35.55 -7.47
N LEU A 90 -9.95 35.11 -7.84
CA LEU A 90 -8.76 35.14 -6.99
C LEU A 90 -8.30 36.58 -6.72
N PHE A 91 -8.52 37.48 -7.68
CA PHE A 91 -8.18 38.90 -7.57
C PHE A 91 -9.08 39.74 -8.46
N ASP A 92 -9.44 40.94 -8.02
CA ASP A 92 -10.32 41.87 -8.73
C ASP A 92 -9.99 43.31 -8.35
N ASN A 93 -9.72 44.16 -9.33
CA ASN A 93 -9.58 45.59 -9.14
C ASN A 93 -9.97 46.34 -10.43
N ASP A 94 -9.83 47.68 -10.41
CA ASP A 94 -10.16 48.52 -11.55
C ASP A 94 -9.30 48.23 -12.81
N ASP A 95 -8.10 47.66 -12.62
CA ASP A 95 -7.17 47.32 -13.71
C ASP A 95 -7.45 45.93 -14.33
N GLY A 96 -8.25 45.08 -13.67
CA GLY A 96 -8.65 43.77 -14.16
C GLY A 96 -8.82 42.72 -13.07
N TYR A 97 -8.83 41.45 -13.46
CA TYR A 97 -9.12 40.33 -12.56
C TYR A 97 -8.35 39.06 -12.90
N ILE A 98 -8.35 38.14 -11.94
CA ILE A 98 -7.92 36.75 -12.08
C ILE A 98 -9.10 35.85 -11.69
N LEU A 99 -9.61 35.10 -12.66
CA LEU A 99 -10.69 34.14 -12.48
C LEU A 99 -10.13 32.73 -12.61
N TRP A 100 -10.34 31.93 -11.57
CA TRP A 100 -10.02 30.52 -11.57
C TRP A 100 -11.31 29.70 -11.61
N GLU A 101 -11.37 28.77 -12.55
CA GLU A 101 -12.48 27.83 -12.71
C GLU A 101 -11.93 26.41 -12.72
N CYS A 102 -12.34 25.58 -11.78
CA CYS A 102 -12.05 24.15 -11.79
C CYS A 102 -13.27 23.40 -12.34
N PHE A 103 -13.12 22.89 -13.56
CA PHE A 103 -14.18 22.17 -14.24
C PHE A 103 -14.22 20.72 -13.83
N ILE A 104 -13.09 20.05 -13.67
CA ILE A 104 -13.05 18.63 -13.29
C ILE A 104 -12.10 18.52 -12.10
N PRO A 105 -12.61 18.60 -10.86
CA PRO A 105 -11.77 18.45 -9.68
C PRO A 105 -11.32 17.01 -9.45
N ASN A 106 -12.10 16.05 -9.94
CA ASN A 106 -11.78 14.63 -10.00
C ASN A 106 -12.58 13.99 -11.14
N GLY A 107 -11.90 13.26 -12.02
CA GLY A 107 -12.51 12.61 -13.17
C GLY A 107 -11.70 11.41 -13.67
N LEU A 108 -12.32 10.60 -14.50
CA LEU A 108 -11.62 9.58 -15.28
C LEU A 108 -11.05 10.23 -16.53
N ALA A 109 -9.75 10.07 -16.74
CA ALA A 109 -9.06 10.64 -17.89
C ALA A 109 -8.47 9.53 -18.75
N GLN A 110 -8.48 9.77 -20.06
CA GLN A 110 -7.76 8.98 -21.04
C GLN A 110 -7.01 9.93 -21.96
N ILE A 111 -5.71 9.70 -22.12
CA ILE A 111 -4.89 10.47 -23.06
C ILE A 111 -4.17 9.53 -24.02
N LYS A 112 -4.06 9.95 -25.28
CA LYS A 112 -3.22 9.30 -26.29
C LYS A 112 -2.08 10.24 -26.67
N VAL A 113 -0.85 9.81 -26.43
CA VAL A 113 0.38 10.53 -26.81
C VAL A 113 1.31 9.55 -27.53
N ASN A 114 1.76 9.88 -28.75
CA ASN A 114 2.67 9.03 -29.55
C ASN A 114 2.21 7.56 -29.70
N ASN A 115 0.92 7.33 -29.94
CA ASN A 115 0.29 6.00 -30.03
C ASN A 115 0.23 5.18 -28.73
N LYS A 116 0.72 5.69 -27.59
CA LYS A 116 0.44 5.09 -26.28
C LYS A 116 -0.83 5.71 -25.70
N ILE A 117 -1.70 4.88 -25.12
CA ILE A 117 -2.89 5.32 -24.40
C ILE A 117 -2.60 5.13 -22.91
N ASN A 118 -2.81 6.19 -22.14
CA ASN A 118 -2.73 6.20 -20.68
C ASN A 118 -4.13 6.49 -20.13
N LYS A 119 -4.46 5.85 -19.01
CA LYS A 119 -5.76 5.98 -18.33
C LYS A 119 -5.53 6.17 -16.84
N GLY A 120 -6.42 6.92 -16.20
CA GLY A 120 -6.40 7.04 -14.74
C GLY A 120 -7.19 8.24 -14.26
N LEU A 121 -6.77 8.81 -13.13
CA LEU A 121 -7.42 9.99 -12.54
C LEU A 121 -6.93 11.26 -13.23
N GLY A 122 -7.82 12.21 -13.46
CA GLY A 122 -7.45 13.48 -14.04
C GLY A 122 -8.17 14.67 -13.43
N TYR A 123 -7.55 15.82 -13.61
CA TYR A 123 -8.00 17.12 -13.13
C TYR A 123 -7.98 18.15 -14.27
N VAL A 124 -8.96 19.06 -14.30
CA VAL A 124 -9.07 20.13 -15.30
C VAL A 124 -9.46 21.46 -14.66
N GLU A 125 -8.68 22.50 -14.93
CA GLU A 125 -8.97 23.88 -14.55
C GLU A 125 -8.66 24.87 -15.68
N LYS A 126 -9.22 26.07 -15.56
CA LYS A 126 -9.00 27.22 -16.43
C LYS A 126 -8.68 28.43 -15.58
N LEU A 127 -7.69 29.18 -16.01
CA LEU A 127 -7.31 30.47 -15.46
C LEU A 127 -7.53 31.54 -16.54
N THR A 128 -8.39 32.50 -16.24
CA THR A 128 -8.59 33.70 -17.07
C THR A 128 -8.04 34.90 -16.33
N MET A 129 -7.18 35.66 -17.00
CA MET A 129 -6.50 36.80 -16.38
C MET A 129 -6.45 37.97 -17.35
N THR A 130 -6.95 39.13 -16.92
CA THR A 130 -6.87 40.40 -17.67
C THR A 130 -5.78 41.33 -17.13
N LEU A 131 -5.24 41.02 -15.95
CA LEU A 131 -4.11 41.71 -15.35
C LEU A 131 -2.78 41.16 -15.84
N LYS A 132 -1.77 42.02 -15.92
CA LYS A 132 -0.41 41.54 -16.23
C LYS A 132 0.14 40.79 -15.02
N PRO A 133 0.84 39.65 -15.20
CA PRO A 133 1.32 38.83 -14.09
C PRO A 133 2.15 39.58 -13.04
N TRP A 134 2.96 40.55 -13.46
CA TRP A 134 3.81 41.37 -12.56
C TRP A 134 3.06 42.51 -11.85
N GLN A 135 1.79 42.74 -12.17
CA GLN A 135 0.94 43.67 -11.43
C GLN A 135 0.17 42.96 -10.31
N VAL A 136 0.22 41.62 -10.27
CA VAL A 136 -0.50 40.83 -9.28
C VAL A 136 0.24 40.90 -7.95
N PRO A 137 -0.42 41.27 -6.83
CA PRO A 137 0.25 41.49 -5.54
C PRO A 137 0.61 40.18 -4.80
N ILE A 138 1.35 39.28 -5.45
CA ILE A 138 1.79 37.97 -4.92
C ILE A 138 3.31 37.96 -4.78
N ASP A 139 3.78 37.45 -3.64
CA ASP A 139 5.18 37.12 -3.43
C ASP A 139 5.41 35.60 -3.51
N ILE A 140 4.50 34.80 -2.92
CA ILE A 140 4.57 33.33 -2.92
C ILE A 140 3.21 32.74 -3.26
N LEU A 141 3.21 31.78 -4.19
CA LEU A 141 2.04 30.99 -4.58
C LEU A 141 2.30 29.51 -4.33
N ARG A 142 1.50 28.88 -3.46
CA ARG A 142 1.41 27.43 -3.36
C ARG A 142 0.06 26.99 -3.91
N TRP A 143 0.09 26.24 -5.00
CA TRP A 143 -1.11 25.78 -5.68
C TRP A 143 -0.90 24.32 -6.05
N GLY A 144 -1.80 23.47 -5.60
CA GLY A 144 -1.76 22.06 -5.94
C GLY A 144 -3.10 21.37 -5.79
N ARG A 145 -3.05 20.07 -6.06
CA ARG A 145 -4.17 19.16 -5.95
C ARG A 145 -3.67 17.80 -5.51
N PHE A 146 -4.53 17.06 -4.84
CA PHE A 146 -4.40 15.66 -4.48
C PHE A 146 -5.61 14.92 -5.03
N LEU A 147 -5.39 13.80 -5.71
CA LEU A 147 -6.44 12.97 -6.30
C LEU A 147 -6.27 11.54 -5.81
N TYR A 148 -7.34 10.96 -5.29
CA TYR A 148 -7.36 9.54 -4.91
C TYR A 148 -8.77 8.97 -4.95
N GLU A 149 -9.09 8.22 -6.00
CA GLU A 149 -10.39 7.57 -6.27
C GLU A 149 -11.60 8.51 -6.15
N ASN A 150 -12.16 8.68 -4.95
CA ASN A 150 -13.32 9.52 -4.62
C ASN A 150 -12.95 10.73 -3.73
N GLN A 151 -11.68 10.88 -3.39
CA GLN A 151 -11.14 11.98 -2.60
C GLN A 151 -10.38 12.92 -3.54
N TYR A 152 -10.66 14.21 -3.39
CA TYR A 152 -9.82 15.24 -3.99
C TYR A 152 -9.65 16.40 -3.03
N ILE A 153 -8.44 16.96 -3.03
CA ILE A 153 -8.12 18.18 -2.29
C ILE A 153 -7.49 19.13 -3.29
N ILE A 154 -7.95 20.36 -3.32
CA ILE A 154 -7.38 21.43 -4.16
C ILE A 154 -7.05 22.57 -3.22
N TRP A 155 -5.85 23.14 -3.34
CA TRP A 155 -5.46 24.25 -2.49
C TRP A 155 -4.80 25.37 -3.26
N ILE A 156 -5.06 26.59 -2.80
CA ILE A 156 -4.43 27.82 -3.28
C ILE A 156 -4.06 28.64 -2.04
N ARG A 157 -2.76 28.86 -1.85
CA ARG A 157 -2.21 29.79 -0.87
C ARG A 157 -1.43 30.88 -1.59
N TRP A 158 -1.97 32.07 -1.53
CA TRP A 158 -1.36 33.31 -1.99
C TRP A 158 -0.86 34.07 -0.77
N ILE A 159 0.44 34.38 -0.76
CA ILE A 159 1.09 35.21 0.25
C ILE A 159 1.68 36.44 -0.47
N GLY A 160 1.39 37.64 0.03
CA GLY A 160 1.86 38.89 -0.54
C GLY A 160 1.19 40.10 0.13
N LYS A 161 1.02 41.20 -0.60
CA LYS A 161 0.28 42.38 -0.10
C LYS A 161 -1.20 42.06 0.15
N GLU A 162 -1.74 41.14 -0.62
CA GLU A 162 -3.03 40.51 -0.36
C GLU A 162 -2.82 39.03 -0.10
N GLU A 163 -3.60 38.47 0.82
CA GLU A 163 -3.57 37.04 1.09
C GLU A 163 -4.83 36.35 0.55
N LYS A 164 -4.65 35.15 0.00
CA LYS A 164 -5.74 34.22 -0.29
C LYS A 164 -5.42 32.87 0.29
N PHE A 165 -6.42 32.25 0.88
CA PHE A 165 -6.37 30.90 1.42
C PHE A 165 -7.62 30.17 0.97
N LEU A 166 -7.44 29.12 0.19
CA LEU A 166 -8.52 28.29 -0.31
C LEU A 166 -8.10 26.84 -0.20
N ILE A 167 -8.93 26.03 0.45
CA ILE A 167 -8.87 24.57 0.34
C ILE A 167 -10.26 24.08 -0.05
N PHE A 168 -10.33 23.23 -1.06
CA PHE A 168 -11.52 22.48 -1.40
C PHE A 168 -11.26 21.00 -1.14
N HIS A 169 -12.15 20.35 -0.41
CA HIS A 169 -12.11 18.90 -0.19
C HIS A 169 -13.50 18.33 -0.49
N ASN A 170 -13.59 17.48 -1.52
CA ASN A 170 -14.82 16.83 -1.98
C ASN A 170 -16.04 17.78 -2.11
N GLY A 171 -15.84 18.98 -2.65
CA GLY A 171 -16.92 19.95 -2.86
C GLY A 171 -17.05 20.98 -1.73
N ILE A 172 -16.45 20.73 -0.57
CA ILE A 172 -16.53 21.59 0.60
C ILE A 172 -15.35 22.57 0.60
N LYS A 173 -15.66 23.85 0.75
CA LYS A 173 -14.67 24.93 0.85
C LYS A 173 -14.27 25.17 2.31
N TYR A 174 -12.97 25.28 2.55
CA TYR A 174 -12.35 25.66 3.82
C TYR A 174 -11.54 26.94 3.62
N SER A 175 -11.63 27.84 4.59
CA SER A 175 -11.03 29.18 4.55
C SER A 175 -9.85 29.34 5.50
N ASP A 176 -9.53 28.32 6.29
CA ASP A 176 -8.49 28.28 7.29
C ASP A 176 -7.75 26.93 7.31
N GLY A 177 -6.56 26.94 7.92
CA GLY A 177 -5.68 25.77 7.98
C GLY A 177 -4.22 26.12 7.73
N ILE A 178 -3.44 25.09 7.36
CA ILE A 178 -2.02 25.20 7.07
C ILE A 178 -1.78 24.70 5.65
N ILE A 179 -1.07 25.49 4.84
CA ILE A 179 -0.56 25.07 3.53
C ILE A 179 0.92 25.44 3.50
N ASN A 180 1.78 24.44 3.57
CA ASN A 180 3.23 24.61 3.42
C ASN A 180 3.79 23.52 2.50
N ASP A 181 5.11 23.42 2.42
CA ASP A 181 5.74 22.48 1.51
C ASP A 181 5.75 21.04 2.06
N GLU A 182 5.36 20.81 3.31
CA GLU A 182 5.38 19.50 3.97
C GLU A 182 3.98 18.93 4.23
N MET A 183 2.97 19.79 4.35
CA MET A 183 1.61 19.37 4.67
C MET A 183 0.53 20.40 4.31
N ILE A 184 -0.68 19.87 4.16
CA ILE A 184 -1.93 20.62 4.08
C ILE A 184 -2.83 20.18 5.24
N GLU A 185 -3.23 21.08 6.12
CA GLU A 185 -4.10 20.81 7.27
C GLU A 185 -5.32 21.71 7.24
N PHE A 186 -6.51 21.16 7.47
CA PHE A 186 -7.78 21.90 7.44
C PHE A 186 -8.86 21.10 8.16
N GLY A 187 -9.73 21.77 8.93
CA GLY A 187 -10.78 21.10 9.69
C GLY A 187 -10.24 19.95 10.56
N ASN A 188 -10.69 18.73 10.29
CA ASN A 188 -10.22 17.50 10.96
C ASN A 188 -9.25 16.68 10.09
N TYR A 189 -8.80 17.24 8.97
CA TYR A 189 -8.06 16.55 7.92
C TYR A 189 -6.61 17.02 7.85
N ARG A 190 -5.72 16.09 7.50
CA ARG A 190 -4.30 16.38 7.30
C ARG A 190 -3.74 15.56 6.15
N LEU A 191 -3.17 16.23 5.16
CA LEU A 191 -2.43 15.64 4.06
C LEU A 191 -0.93 15.89 4.29
N ILE A 192 -0.15 14.84 4.51
CA ILE A 192 1.31 14.92 4.65
C ILE A 192 1.94 14.67 3.29
N LEU A 193 2.84 15.56 2.85
CA LEU A 193 3.58 15.46 1.60
C LEU A 193 4.95 14.85 1.88
N LEU A 194 5.18 13.63 1.40
CA LEU A 194 6.36 12.83 1.70
C LEU A 194 7.44 13.00 0.63
N GLU A 195 7.72 11.93 -0.13
CA GLU A 195 8.75 11.90 -1.16
C GLU A 195 8.42 12.87 -2.28
N LYS A 196 9.35 13.76 -2.62
CA LYS A 196 9.17 14.83 -3.60
C LYS A 196 9.98 14.54 -4.85
N TYR A 197 9.30 14.38 -5.97
CA TYR A 197 9.92 14.23 -7.28
C TYR A 197 9.79 15.55 -8.03
N ILE A 198 10.92 16.24 -8.26
CA ILE A 198 10.92 17.55 -8.91
C ILE A 198 10.68 17.36 -10.41
N LEU A 199 9.56 17.86 -10.92
CA LEU A 199 9.27 17.92 -12.36
C LEU A 199 10.00 19.10 -13.00
N ARG A 200 10.09 20.22 -12.27
CA ARG A 200 10.68 21.45 -12.78
C ARG A 200 11.06 22.37 -11.65
N ASN A 201 12.24 22.97 -11.71
CA ASN A 201 12.70 23.96 -10.75
C ASN A 201 13.61 24.97 -11.45
N GLY A 202 13.40 26.27 -11.26
CA GLY A 202 14.23 27.33 -11.81
C GLY A 202 13.46 28.59 -12.20
N LEU A 203 14.20 29.59 -12.68
CA LEU A 203 13.63 30.87 -13.12
C LEU A 203 12.74 30.68 -14.35
N LEU A 204 11.65 31.45 -14.47
CA LEU A 204 10.77 31.41 -15.64
C LEU A 204 11.53 31.61 -16.96
N SER A 205 12.58 32.44 -16.92
CA SER A 205 13.49 32.67 -18.04
C SER A 205 14.20 31.39 -18.51
N GLU A 206 14.57 30.50 -17.61
CA GLU A 206 15.33 29.26 -17.87
C GLU A 206 14.41 28.05 -18.08
N THR A 207 13.16 28.12 -17.63
CA THR A 207 12.24 26.98 -17.66
C THR A 207 11.16 27.08 -18.73
N ILE A 208 10.35 28.15 -18.72
CA ILE A 208 9.24 28.37 -19.66
C ILE A 208 9.76 29.02 -20.93
N PHE A 209 10.56 30.08 -20.76
CA PHE A 209 10.93 30.94 -21.87
C PHE A 209 12.24 30.56 -22.55
N ASP A 210 12.99 29.57 -22.08
CA ASP A 210 14.29 29.17 -22.64
C ASP A 210 14.27 29.03 -24.17
N ARG A 211 13.22 28.39 -24.69
CA ARG A 211 13.02 28.18 -26.14
C ARG A 211 12.51 29.40 -26.91
N PHE A 212 12.16 30.50 -26.25
CA PHE A 212 11.55 31.70 -26.84
C PHE A 212 12.33 32.98 -26.58
N VAL A 213 13.58 33.00 -27.01
CA VAL A 213 14.52 34.11 -26.82
C VAL A 213 13.97 35.48 -27.26
N TRP A 214 13.18 35.53 -28.34
CA TRP A 214 12.58 36.79 -28.81
C TRP A 214 11.35 37.22 -28.01
N ILE A 215 10.54 36.27 -27.51
CA ILE A 215 9.34 36.53 -26.70
C ILE A 215 9.73 37.07 -25.33
N LYS A 216 10.83 36.58 -24.73
CA LYS A 216 11.38 37.07 -23.44
C LYS A 216 11.46 38.60 -23.38
N LYS A 217 11.84 39.25 -24.50
CA LYS A 217 12.04 40.72 -24.57
C LYS A 217 10.78 41.54 -24.33
N PHE A 218 9.60 40.94 -24.43
CA PHE A 218 8.35 41.65 -24.16
C PHE A 218 8.05 41.73 -22.65
N PHE A 219 8.64 40.88 -21.83
CA PHE A 219 8.34 40.76 -20.40
C PHE A 219 9.36 41.52 -19.53
N PRO A 220 8.93 42.10 -18.39
CA PRO A 220 9.86 42.73 -17.45
C PRO A 220 10.76 41.69 -16.77
N LEU A 221 11.96 42.11 -16.36
CA LEU A 221 12.94 41.23 -15.70
C LEU A 221 12.38 40.64 -14.40
N GLU A 222 11.68 41.45 -13.61
CA GLU A 222 11.01 41.02 -12.37
C GLU A 222 10.09 39.81 -12.58
N PHE A 223 9.42 39.73 -13.73
CA PHE A 223 8.58 38.58 -14.07
C PHE A 223 9.41 37.37 -14.52
N LEU A 224 10.48 37.60 -15.27
CA LEU A 224 11.35 36.55 -15.78
C LEU A 224 12.19 35.88 -14.67
N ASP A 225 12.44 36.61 -13.58
CA ASP A 225 13.19 36.17 -12.41
C ASP A 225 12.31 35.47 -11.35
N ILE A 226 11.02 35.26 -11.63
CA ILE A 226 10.16 34.43 -10.78
C ILE A 226 10.69 33.00 -10.80
N ASN A 227 10.95 32.43 -9.62
CA ASN A 227 11.33 31.03 -9.49
C ASN A 227 10.08 30.13 -9.47
N GLU A 228 9.99 29.17 -10.39
CA GLU A 228 8.95 28.14 -10.36
C GLU A 228 9.50 26.81 -9.82
N CYS A 229 8.73 26.15 -8.96
CA CYS A 229 8.99 24.78 -8.54
C CYS A 229 7.72 23.94 -8.68
N LYS A 230 7.82 22.84 -9.42
CA LYS A 230 6.75 21.86 -9.66
C LYS A 230 7.26 20.49 -9.27
N TRP A 231 6.47 19.77 -8.50
CA TRP A 231 6.82 18.46 -7.99
C TRP A 231 5.58 17.59 -7.85
N GLU A 232 5.80 16.29 -8.00
CA GLU A 232 4.86 15.21 -7.70
C GLU A 232 5.30 14.61 -6.37
N THR A 233 4.35 14.18 -5.56
CA THR A 233 4.66 13.65 -4.25
C THR A 233 3.74 12.53 -3.80
N TRP A 234 4.32 11.58 -3.09
CA TRP A 234 3.55 10.62 -2.30
C TRP A 234 2.97 11.34 -1.10
N SER A 235 1.70 11.08 -0.81
CA SER A 235 1.03 11.74 0.30
C SER A 235 0.24 10.76 1.15
N GLU A 236 0.20 11.04 2.45
CA GLU A 236 -0.64 10.33 3.40
C GLU A 236 -1.77 11.25 3.84
N PHE A 237 -3.02 10.79 3.70
CA PHE A 237 -4.20 11.57 4.03
C PHE A 237 -4.86 11.03 5.30
N TYR A 238 -5.12 11.90 6.28
CA TYR A 238 -5.64 11.56 7.61
C TYR A 238 -6.93 12.31 7.93
N GLU A 239 -7.82 11.67 8.70
CA GLU A 239 -8.98 12.27 9.37
C GLU A 239 -8.87 11.97 10.87
N LYS A 240 -8.84 13.00 11.73
CA LYS A 240 -8.72 12.84 13.20
C LYS A 240 -7.58 11.89 13.61
N ASN A 241 -6.43 12.00 12.93
CA ASN A 241 -5.24 11.14 13.08
C ASN A 241 -5.39 9.69 12.63
N CYS A 242 -6.52 9.30 12.04
CA CYS A 242 -6.68 8.02 11.36
C CYS A 242 -6.29 8.17 9.90
N LEU A 243 -5.36 7.36 9.42
CA LEU A 243 -4.99 7.32 8.00
C LEU A 243 -6.21 6.89 7.20
N ILE A 244 -6.69 7.77 6.32
CA ILE A 244 -7.81 7.53 5.43
C ILE A 244 -7.39 6.47 4.40
N ALA A 245 -6.13 6.39 3.99
CA ALA A 245 -5.65 5.34 3.10
C ALA A 245 -5.46 3.98 3.81
N LYS A 246 -6.44 3.07 3.72
CA LYS A 246 -6.18 1.63 3.82
C LYS A 246 -7.07 0.85 2.85
N GLU A 247 -6.43 0.34 1.81
CA GLU A 247 -6.88 -0.36 0.59
C GLU A 247 -8.28 -1.00 0.54
N LEU A 248 -8.86 -1.51 1.63
CA LEU A 248 -10.23 -2.06 1.62
C LEU A 248 -11.32 -1.01 1.44
N TRP A 249 -11.15 0.15 2.09
CA TRP A 249 -12.18 1.18 2.09
C TRP A 249 -12.29 1.87 0.73
N PHE A 250 -11.16 1.88 0.00
CA PHE A 250 -10.99 2.55 -1.27
C PHE A 250 -11.07 1.57 -2.44
N LYS A 251 -10.16 0.58 -2.52
CA LYS A 251 -10.17 -0.40 -3.61
C LYS A 251 -11.35 -1.37 -3.51
N GLY A 252 -11.83 -1.64 -2.30
CA GLY A 252 -12.92 -2.58 -2.02
C GLY A 252 -14.30 -1.91 -1.92
N ASP A 253 -14.40 -0.59 -1.78
CA ASP A 253 -15.67 0.14 -1.55
C ASP A 253 -16.49 -0.46 -0.37
N GLY A 254 -15.84 -0.82 0.75
CA GLY A 254 -16.52 -1.35 1.94
C GLY A 254 -15.60 -1.57 3.14
N LEU A 255 -16.17 -2.03 4.26
CA LEU A 255 -15.44 -2.38 5.47
C LEU A 255 -15.08 -3.87 5.48
N PRO A 256 -13.99 -4.27 6.14
CA PRO A 256 -13.66 -5.67 6.37
C PRO A 256 -14.54 -6.23 7.51
N MET A 257 -15.85 -6.13 7.34
CA MET A 257 -16.85 -6.57 8.29
C MET A 257 -18.11 -7.00 7.54
N ASN A 258 -18.71 -8.13 7.93
CA ASN A 258 -19.86 -8.73 7.26
C ASN A 258 -21.08 -7.81 7.13
N ALA A 259 -21.20 -6.80 8.00
CA ALA A 259 -22.28 -5.82 7.94
C ALA A 259 -22.16 -4.84 6.75
N TYR A 260 -20.94 -4.60 6.26
CA TYR A 260 -20.66 -3.65 5.17
C TYR A 260 -19.54 -4.21 4.27
N PRO A 261 -19.76 -5.36 3.62
CA PRO A 261 -18.68 -6.06 2.95
C PRO A 261 -18.23 -5.29 1.69
N PRO A 262 -16.96 -5.41 1.28
CA PRO A 262 -16.45 -4.71 0.11
C PRO A 262 -17.16 -5.17 -1.16
N SER A 263 -17.51 -4.22 -2.03
CA SER A 263 -18.14 -4.46 -3.33
C SER A 263 -17.15 -4.86 -4.43
N LYS A 264 -15.84 -4.67 -4.21
CA LYS A 264 -14.75 -5.08 -5.10
C LYS A 264 -13.72 -5.94 -4.37
N LEU A 265 -13.11 -6.89 -5.09
CA LEU A 265 -12.09 -7.77 -4.52
C LEU A 265 -10.75 -7.03 -4.37
N VAL A 266 -10.19 -7.03 -3.16
CA VAL A 266 -8.88 -6.41 -2.87
C VAL A 266 -7.80 -7.47 -2.81
N VAL A 267 -6.78 -7.33 -3.67
CA VAL A 267 -5.72 -8.34 -3.87
C VAL A 267 -4.30 -7.79 -3.70
N THR A 268 -4.18 -6.52 -3.32
CA THR A 268 -2.90 -5.82 -3.14
C THR A 268 -2.48 -5.71 -1.68
N GLY A 269 -1.25 -5.24 -1.43
CA GLY A 269 -0.73 -5.02 -0.09
C GLY A 269 -0.77 -6.27 0.80
N VAL A 270 -1.30 -6.14 2.02
CA VAL A 270 -1.37 -7.26 2.98
C VAL A 270 -2.30 -8.38 2.48
N TYR A 271 -3.32 -8.04 1.68
CA TYR A 271 -4.23 -9.01 1.04
C TYR A 271 -3.57 -9.84 -0.07
N LYS A 272 -2.34 -9.47 -0.51
CA LYS A 272 -1.51 -10.32 -1.36
C LYS A 272 -0.89 -11.48 -0.57
N ILE A 273 -0.62 -11.28 0.72
CA ILE A 273 0.06 -12.25 1.57
C ILE A 273 -0.96 -13.15 2.26
N PHE A 274 -2.01 -12.57 2.84
CA PHE A 274 -3.03 -13.27 3.62
C PHE A 274 -4.43 -12.97 3.10
N SER A 275 -5.32 -13.97 3.08
CA SER A 275 -6.72 -13.78 2.65
C SER A 275 -7.55 -13.03 3.71
N HIS A 276 -7.23 -13.24 5.00
CA HIS A 276 -7.97 -12.65 6.14
C HIS A 276 -7.02 -12.01 7.17
N PRO A 277 -6.29 -10.94 6.81
CA PRO A 277 -5.26 -10.37 7.68
C PRO A 277 -5.81 -9.82 9.00
N ILE A 278 -7.07 -9.38 9.03
CA ILE A 278 -7.70 -8.86 10.26
C ILE A 278 -7.94 -9.98 11.27
N TYR A 279 -8.39 -11.15 10.84
CA TYR A 279 -8.60 -12.28 11.74
C TYR A 279 -7.29 -12.83 12.25
N ILE A 280 -6.27 -12.90 11.39
CA ILE A 280 -4.91 -13.25 11.80
C ILE A 280 -4.40 -12.25 12.84
N GLY A 281 -4.51 -10.95 12.56
CA GLY A 281 -4.10 -9.89 13.50
C GLY A 281 -4.86 -9.94 14.83
N SER A 282 -6.17 -10.16 14.81
CA SER A 282 -7.01 -10.30 16.00
C SER A 282 -6.57 -11.47 16.87
N SER A 283 -6.32 -12.64 16.27
CA SER A 283 -5.79 -13.81 16.97
C SER A 283 -4.41 -13.52 17.57
N LEU A 284 -3.48 -12.94 16.81
CA LEU A 284 -2.13 -12.61 17.29
C LEU A 284 -2.16 -11.62 18.47
N ILE A 285 -3.02 -10.60 18.41
CA ILE A 285 -3.20 -9.65 19.52
C ILE A 285 -3.77 -10.37 20.74
N CYS A 286 -4.76 -11.26 20.57
CA CYS A 286 -5.35 -12.01 21.68
C CYS A 286 -4.31 -12.92 22.37
N PHE A 287 -3.50 -13.64 21.60
CA PHE A 287 -2.39 -14.44 22.13
C PHE A 287 -1.34 -13.54 22.80
N GLY A 288 -0.94 -12.44 22.16
CA GLY A 288 0.03 -11.49 22.69
C GLY A 288 -0.39 -10.86 24.02
N LEU A 289 -1.65 -10.43 24.13
CA LEU A 289 -2.22 -9.91 25.38
C LEU A 289 -2.28 -10.99 26.45
N SER A 290 -2.66 -12.21 26.09
CA SER A 290 -2.68 -13.32 27.04
C SER A 290 -1.29 -13.64 27.60
N MET A 291 -0.25 -13.58 26.76
CA MET A 291 1.15 -13.71 27.21
C MET A 291 1.58 -12.52 28.07
N TYR A 292 1.28 -11.29 27.64
CA TYR A 292 1.68 -10.06 28.35
C TYR A 292 1.11 -10.00 29.77
N TYR A 293 -0.14 -10.42 29.96
CA TYR A 293 -0.78 -10.51 31.27
C TYR A 293 -0.58 -11.85 31.97
N GLU A 294 0.26 -12.74 31.43
CA GLU A 294 0.52 -14.08 31.96
C GLU A 294 -0.76 -14.90 32.21
N SER A 295 -1.80 -14.66 31.40
CA SER A 295 -3.11 -15.27 31.53
C SER A 295 -3.15 -16.65 30.87
N LYS A 296 -3.01 -17.71 31.68
CA LYS A 296 -3.13 -19.10 31.23
C LYS A 296 -4.48 -19.39 30.57
N SER A 297 -5.56 -18.87 31.13
CA SER A 297 -6.91 -19.07 30.58
C SER A 297 -7.09 -18.32 29.26
N GLY A 298 -6.54 -17.10 29.17
CA GLY A 298 -6.49 -16.32 27.94
C GLY A 298 -5.78 -17.09 26.83
N PHE A 299 -4.57 -17.56 27.12
CA PHE A 299 -3.71 -18.22 26.14
C PHE A 299 -4.21 -19.60 25.71
N LEU A 300 -4.69 -20.43 26.66
CA LEU A 300 -5.08 -21.82 26.39
C LEU A 300 -6.52 -22.00 25.93
N PHE A 301 -7.43 -21.10 26.31
CA PHE A 301 -8.85 -21.25 26.00
C PHE A 301 -9.37 -20.10 25.15
N VAL A 302 -9.19 -18.85 25.58
CA VAL A 302 -9.82 -17.70 24.91
C VAL A 302 -9.24 -17.48 23.51
N SER A 303 -7.92 -17.42 23.36
CA SER A 303 -7.28 -17.16 22.06
C SER A 303 -7.51 -18.30 21.05
N PRO A 304 -7.44 -19.59 21.42
CA PRO A 304 -7.80 -20.70 20.53
C PRO A 304 -9.29 -20.68 20.15
N LEU A 305 -10.21 -20.47 21.09
CA LEU A 305 -11.65 -20.38 20.79
C LEU A 305 -11.98 -19.22 19.86
N LEU A 306 -11.36 -18.05 20.06
CA LEU A 306 -11.50 -16.91 19.17
C LEU A 306 -11.03 -17.25 17.75
N THR A 307 -9.87 -17.89 17.65
CA THR A 307 -9.29 -18.30 16.36
C THR A 307 -10.18 -19.32 15.65
N LEU A 308 -10.71 -20.31 16.36
CA LEU A 308 -11.67 -21.28 15.83
C LEU A 308 -12.99 -20.61 15.40
N SER A 309 -13.43 -19.57 16.11
CA SER A 309 -14.60 -18.79 15.74
C SER A 309 -14.39 -18.05 14.41
N TRP A 310 -13.21 -17.45 14.19
CA TRP A 310 -12.86 -16.84 12.91
C TRP A 310 -12.79 -17.87 11.79
N ILE A 311 -12.17 -19.03 12.03
CA ILE A 311 -12.12 -20.12 11.04
C ILE A 311 -13.55 -20.57 10.68
N SER A 312 -14.42 -20.76 11.67
CA SER A 312 -15.82 -21.12 11.45
C SER A 312 -16.58 -20.07 10.65
N LEU A 313 -16.35 -18.78 10.92
CA LEU A 313 -16.98 -17.68 10.18
C LEU A 313 -16.52 -17.63 8.72
N VAL A 314 -15.21 -17.75 8.50
CA VAL A 314 -14.60 -17.71 7.17
C VAL A 314 -15.07 -18.88 6.31
N TYR A 315 -14.95 -20.12 6.82
CA TYR A 315 -15.33 -21.30 6.04
C TYR A 315 -16.84 -21.54 5.99
N GLY A 316 -17.59 -21.11 7.01
CA GLY A 316 -19.03 -21.32 7.10
C GLY A 316 -19.86 -20.24 6.40
N TYR A 317 -19.32 -19.04 6.20
CA TYR A 317 -20.07 -17.92 5.64
C TYR A 317 -19.26 -17.13 4.59
N GLU A 318 -18.14 -16.52 4.97
CA GLU A 318 -17.48 -15.52 4.10
C GLU A 318 -16.93 -16.08 2.80
N ASN A 319 -16.34 -17.29 2.83
CA ASN A 319 -15.80 -17.90 1.62
C ASN A 319 -16.90 -18.20 0.60
N GLU A 320 -18.08 -18.62 1.05
CA GLU A 320 -19.21 -18.88 0.16
C GLU A 320 -19.81 -17.58 -0.37
N ASP A 321 -19.93 -16.57 0.48
CA ASP A 321 -20.37 -15.23 0.09
C ASP A 321 -19.41 -14.56 -0.92
N LEU A 322 -18.09 -14.66 -0.70
CA LEU A 322 -17.08 -14.15 -1.63
C LEU A 322 -17.11 -14.89 -2.97
N LYS A 323 -17.30 -16.22 -2.98
CA LYS A 323 -17.48 -16.99 -4.22
C LYS A 323 -18.72 -16.53 -4.98
N GLN A 324 -19.84 -16.34 -4.29
CA GLN A 324 -21.09 -15.89 -4.90
C GLN A 324 -20.97 -14.49 -5.51
N ARG A 325 -20.31 -13.56 -4.80
CA ARG A 325 -20.16 -12.17 -5.25
C ARG A 325 -19.13 -11.99 -6.36
N PHE A 326 -18.02 -12.71 -6.31
CA PHE A 326 -16.87 -12.45 -7.19
C PHE A 326 -16.60 -13.53 -8.25
N ASN A 327 -17.31 -14.66 -8.22
CA ASN A 327 -17.45 -15.76 -9.21
C ASN A 327 -16.25 -16.09 -10.14
N LYS A 328 -15.73 -15.15 -10.96
CA LYS A 328 -14.52 -15.29 -11.81
C LYS A 328 -13.22 -14.74 -11.20
N GLU A 329 -13.27 -13.71 -10.35
CA GLU A 329 -12.09 -13.06 -9.74
C GLU A 329 -11.62 -13.74 -8.44
N TYR A 330 -12.47 -14.57 -7.82
CA TYR A 330 -12.15 -15.30 -6.57
C TYR A 330 -11.08 -16.39 -6.74
N THR A 331 -10.50 -16.54 -7.93
CA THR A 331 -9.35 -17.44 -8.18
C THR A 331 -8.01 -16.81 -7.77
N TRP A 332 -8.03 -15.63 -7.16
CA TRP A 332 -6.84 -14.99 -6.63
C TRP A 332 -6.14 -15.85 -5.57
N LYS A 333 -4.86 -16.10 -5.79
CA LYS A 333 -4.01 -16.87 -4.89
C LYS A 333 -3.14 -15.92 -4.08
N THR A 334 -3.30 -15.97 -2.76
CA THR A 334 -2.38 -15.32 -1.83
C THR A 334 -1.05 -16.07 -1.77
N LEU A 335 0.02 -15.36 -1.39
CA LEU A 335 1.35 -15.95 -1.24
C LEU A 335 1.36 -17.08 -0.20
N LEU A 336 0.64 -16.89 0.91
CA LEU A 336 0.44 -17.89 1.95
C LEU A 336 -0.99 -18.40 1.86
N ASN A 337 -1.14 -19.61 1.35
CA ASN A 337 -2.44 -20.27 1.23
C ASN A 337 -2.31 -21.78 1.40
N ILE A 338 -3.40 -22.42 1.82
CA ILE A 338 -3.53 -23.87 1.77
C ILE A 338 -3.92 -24.24 0.33
N PRO A 339 -3.08 -25.00 -0.42
CA PRO A 339 -3.36 -25.31 -1.81
C PRO A 339 -4.68 -26.07 -2.00
N GLU A 340 -5.24 -25.98 -3.20
CA GLU A 340 -6.41 -26.75 -3.60
C GLU A 340 -6.12 -28.26 -3.61
N ASN A 341 -7.15 -29.06 -3.36
CA ASN A 341 -7.04 -30.52 -3.35
C ASN A 341 -7.07 -31.10 -4.78
N VAL A 342 -6.03 -30.80 -5.57
CA VAL A 342 -5.91 -31.20 -6.98
C VAL A 342 -4.58 -31.90 -7.25
N LYS A 343 -4.62 -32.91 -8.14
CA LYS A 343 -3.43 -33.65 -8.60
C LYS A 343 -2.68 -32.93 -9.72
N ILE A 344 -2.38 -31.66 -9.52
CA ILE A 344 -1.61 -30.83 -10.43
C ILE A 344 -0.26 -30.51 -9.76
N LYS A 345 0.78 -30.27 -10.56
CA LYS A 345 2.09 -29.84 -10.06
C LYS A 345 1.95 -28.58 -9.18
N TYR A 346 2.69 -28.55 -8.08
CA TYR A 346 2.71 -27.40 -7.16
C TYR A 346 3.44 -26.19 -7.78
N GLU A 347 3.12 -25.01 -7.27
CA GLU A 347 3.78 -23.74 -7.55
C GLU A 347 4.77 -23.41 -6.42
N TYR A 348 5.79 -22.58 -6.67
CA TYR A 348 6.77 -22.22 -5.64
C TYR A 348 6.15 -21.60 -4.38
N ALA A 349 5.06 -20.83 -4.52
CA ALA A 349 4.31 -20.27 -3.40
C ALA A 349 3.69 -21.35 -2.48
N ASP A 350 3.32 -22.51 -3.03
CA ASP A 350 2.75 -23.63 -2.26
C ASP A 350 3.81 -24.22 -1.32
N ILE A 351 5.08 -24.28 -1.75
CA ILE A 351 6.20 -24.75 -0.90
C ILE A 351 6.55 -23.71 0.15
N ILE A 352 6.61 -22.42 -0.22
CA ILE A 352 6.82 -21.33 0.75
C ILE A 352 5.75 -21.39 1.84
N SER A 353 4.50 -21.72 1.48
CA SER A 353 3.41 -21.89 2.43
C SER A 353 3.67 -23.02 3.45
N ILE A 354 4.36 -24.11 3.10
CA ILE A 354 4.77 -25.13 4.08
C ILE A 354 5.72 -24.52 5.13
N TYR A 355 6.78 -23.86 4.67
CA TYR A 355 7.78 -23.30 5.58
C TYR A 355 7.16 -22.24 6.50
N CYS A 356 6.30 -21.37 5.95
CA CYS A 356 5.69 -20.28 6.69
C CYS A 356 4.50 -20.69 7.57
N LEU A 357 3.69 -21.68 7.17
CA LEU A 357 2.50 -22.09 7.92
C LEU A 357 2.75 -23.28 8.86
N VAL A 358 3.74 -24.11 8.58
CA VAL A 358 4.03 -25.30 9.40
C VAL A 358 5.33 -25.14 10.17
N PHE A 359 6.47 -25.00 9.48
CA PHE A 359 7.77 -25.04 10.16
C PHE A 359 8.05 -23.83 11.03
N LEU A 360 7.74 -22.62 10.54
CA LEU A 360 7.96 -21.40 11.32
C LEU A 360 7.08 -21.35 12.58
N PRO A 361 5.75 -21.60 12.53
CA PRO A 361 4.95 -21.65 13.74
C PRO A 361 5.37 -22.77 14.69
N TRP A 362 5.70 -23.96 14.16
CA TRP A 362 6.21 -25.05 14.98
C TRP A 362 7.48 -24.67 15.73
N LEU A 363 8.44 -24.04 15.05
CA LEU A 363 9.68 -23.56 15.67
C LEU A 363 9.40 -22.52 16.75
N ILE A 364 8.51 -21.55 16.48
CA ILE A 364 8.12 -20.53 17.46
C ILE A 364 7.51 -21.18 18.70
N PHE A 365 6.57 -22.11 18.54
CA PHE A 365 5.95 -22.78 19.67
C PHE A 365 6.92 -23.69 20.43
N TYR A 366 7.83 -24.35 19.72
CA TYR A 366 8.89 -25.14 20.33
C TYR A 366 9.77 -24.28 21.25
N GLU A 367 10.22 -23.12 20.77
CA GLU A 367 11.00 -22.14 21.56
C GLU A 367 10.20 -21.60 22.75
N ILE A 368 8.91 -21.31 22.57
CA ILE A 368 8.03 -20.88 23.66
C ILE A 368 7.93 -21.95 24.75
N LEU A 369 7.80 -23.23 24.39
CA LEU A 369 7.72 -24.32 25.35
C LEU A 369 9.03 -24.51 26.13
N LEU A 370 10.19 -24.38 25.46
CA LEU A 370 11.49 -24.35 26.12
C LEU A 370 11.59 -23.18 27.12
N PHE A 371 11.11 -22.01 26.73
CA PHE A 371 11.13 -20.81 27.58
C PHE A 371 10.23 -20.94 28.81
N ILE A 372 9.01 -21.47 28.65
CA ILE A 372 8.01 -21.55 29.73
C ILE A 372 8.42 -22.48 30.87
N ARG A 373 9.34 -23.42 30.61
CA ARG A 373 9.82 -24.48 31.52
C ARG A 373 8.69 -25.38 32.06
N PRO A 374 8.95 -26.67 32.29
CA PRO A 374 7.93 -27.53 32.87
C PRO A 374 7.56 -27.09 34.29
N PRO A 375 6.28 -27.24 34.68
CA PRO A 375 5.83 -26.91 36.03
C PRO A 375 6.52 -27.81 37.06
N SER A 376 6.63 -27.33 38.30
CA SER A 376 7.29 -28.07 39.40
C SER A 376 6.64 -29.40 39.76
N TYR A 377 5.40 -29.64 39.35
CA TYR A 377 4.64 -30.87 39.55
C TYR A 377 4.67 -31.81 38.32
N SER A 378 5.66 -31.65 37.43
CA SER A 378 5.81 -32.49 36.25
C SER A 378 6.05 -33.96 36.60
N VAL A 379 5.40 -34.86 35.86
CA VAL A 379 5.48 -36.32 35.99
C VAL A 379 6.38 -36.86 34.89
N SER A 380 7.40 -37.64 35.27
CA SER A 380 8.27 -38.29 34.30
C SER A 380 7.51 -39.37 33.52
N THR A 381 7.72 -39.43 32.21
CA THR A 381 7.16 -40.48 31.35
C THR A 381 7.97 -41.78 31.35
N TYR A 382 9.10 -41.84 32.06
CA TYR A 382 9.92 -43.04 32.14
C TYR A 382 9.27 -44.12 33.00
N PHE A 383 9.33 -45.36 32.53
CA PHE A 383 9.06 -46.53 33.35
C PHE A 383 10.29 -46.91 34.19
N GLU A 384 10.06 -47.57 35.33
CA GLU A 384 11.14 -47.93 36.26
C GLU A 384 12.26 -48.76 35.61
N PHE A 385 11.93 -49.65 34.67
CA PHE A 385 12.93 -50.48 34.00
C PHE A 385 13.81 -49.69 33.02
N GLU A 386 13.30 -48.58 32.47
CA GLU A 386 14.03 -47.77 31.49
C GLU A 386 15.21 -47.07 32.13
N HIS A 387 15.19 -46.79 33.44
CA HIS A 387 16.32 -46.20 34.15
C HIS A 387 17.59 -47.05 34.08
N ASN A 388 17.47 -48.36 33.88
CA ASN A 388 18.60 -49.28 33.81
C ASN A 388 19.18 -49.44 32.40
N ILE A 389 18.49 -48.94 31.38
CA ILE A 389 18.97 -49.03 29.99
C ILE A 389 19.96 -47.87 29.75
N PRO A 390 21.20 -48.14 29.29
CA PRO A 390 22.19 -47.08 29.04
C PRO A 390 21.88 -46.32 27.75
N VAL A 391 22.27 -45.05 27.70
CA VAL A 391 22.15 -44.23 26.48
C VAL A 391 22.92 -44.86 25.32
N ILE A 392 22.22 -45.15 24.22
CA ILE A 392 22.79 -45.82 23.05
C ILE A 392 23.26 -44.78 22.03
N GLU A 393 24.52 -44.34 22.16
CA GLU A 393 25.10 -43.20 21.41
C GLU A 393 24.98 -43.33 19.87
N TRP A 394 25.09 -44.53 19.30
CA TRP A 394 25.06 -44.69 17.84
C TRP A 394 23.69 -44.40 17.21
N THR A 395 22.60 -44.46 18.01
CA THR A 395 21.24 -44.13 17.54
C THR A 395 21.10 -42.67 17.15
N GLU A 396 21.97 -41.80 17.67
CA GLU A 396 22.07 -40.38 17.32
C GLU A 396 22.16 -40.16 15.81
N PHE A 397 22.88 -41.05 15.12
CA PHE A 397 22.97 -41.02 13.67
C PHE A 397 21.58 -40.93 13.02
N PHE A 398 20.62 -41.75 13.44
CA PHE A 398 19.27 -41.72 12.87
C PHE A 398 18.49 -40.47 13.23
N TYR A 399 18.64 -39.97 14.47
CA TYR A 399 17.96 -38.75 14.92
C TYR A 399 18.44 -37.53 14.14
N VAL A 400 19.76 -37.39 13.94
CA VAL A 400 20.33 -36.29 13.17
C VAL A 400 19.83 -36.27 11.73
N PHE A 401 19.62 -37.44 11.10
CA PHE A 401 19.06 -37.49 9.75
C PHE A 401 17.58 -37.08 9.67
N THR A 402 16.84 -37.10 10.79
CA THR A 402 15.45 -36.61 10.78
C THR A 402 15.38 -35.12 10.46
N TYR A 403 16.37 -34.32 10.87
CA TYR A 403 16.39 -32.87 10.63
C TYR A 403 16.41 -32.50 9.13
N PRO A 404 17.43 -32.90 8.33
CA PRO A 404 17.42 -32.61 6.91
C PRO A 404 16.28 -33.33 6.21
N TYR A 405 15.88 -34.53 6.66
CA TYR A 405 14.74 -35.23 6.07
C TYR A 405 13.47 -34.39 6.15
N VAL A 406 13.09 -33.91 7.34
CA VAL A 406 11.86 -33.11 7.52
C VAL A 406 11.97 -31.78 6.76
N VAL A 407 13.12 -31.10 6.83
CA VAL A 407 13.32 -29.80 6.15
C VAL A 407 13.23 -29.94 4.63
N PHE A 408 13.81 -31.00 4.04
CA PHE A 408 13.84 -31.17 2.59
C PHE A 408 12.66 -31.97 2.02
N LEU A 409 11.88 -32.66 2.86
CA LEU A 409 10.70 -33.42 2.44
C LEU A 409 9.72 -32.60 1.57
N PRO A 410 9.41 -31.32 1.87
CA PRO A 410 8.57 -30.47 1.02
C PRO A 410 9.05 -30.38 -0.44
N LEU A 411 10.36 -30.42 -0.68
CA LEU A 411 10.95 -30.28 -2.01
C LEU A 411 10.74 -31.53 -2.89
N ILE A 412 10.42 -32.67 -2.27
CA ILE A 412 10.20 -33.96 -2.93
C ILE A 412 8.72 -34.14 -3.32
N LEU A 413 7.82 -33.36 -2.70
CA LEU A 413 6.39 -33.38 -3.03
C LEU A 413 6.20 -33.04 -4.51
N GLN A 414 5.23 -33.67 -5.17
CA GLN A 414 5.04 -33.52 -6.62
C GLN A 414 3.74 -32.79 -6.97
N THR A 415 2.77 -32.80 -6.07
CA THR A 415 1.41 -32.31 -6.35
C THR A 415 0.89 -31.36 -5.28
N LYS A 416 -0.01 -30.45 -5.67
CA LYS A 416 -0.71 -29.56 -4.73
C LYS A 416 -1.50 -30.34 -3.67
N GLN A 417 -2.09 -31.47 -4.04
CA GLN A 417 -2.73 -32.39 -3.08
C GLN A 417 -1.77 -32.84 -1.97
N GLN A 418 -0.55 -33.26 -2.33
CA GLN A 418 0.46 -33.66 -1.33
C GLN A 418 0.89 -32.50 -0.44
N VAL A 419 1.11 -31.31 -1.01
CA VAL A 419 1.44 -30.10 -0.24
C VAL A 419 0.31 -29.74 0.71
N ARG A 420 -0.95 -29.79 0.25
CA ARG A 420 -2.13 -29.55 1.07
C ARG A 420 -2.20 -30.52 2.24
N CYS A 421 -2.07 -31.83 1.99
CA CYS A 421 -2.06 -32.83 3.05
C CYS A 421 -0.96 -32.54 4.07
N PHE A 422 0.26 -32.25 3.60
CA PHE A 422 1.38 -31.90 4.48
C PHE A 422 1.06 -30.70 5.39
N ILE A 423 0.47 -29.63 4.84
CA ILE A 423 0.09 -28.45 5.61
C ILE A 423 -0.99 -28.79 6.64
N ILE A 424 -2.05 -29.49 6.23
CA ILE A 424 -3.16 -29.83 7.13
C ILE A 424 -2.68 -30.77 8.24
N ASP A 425 -1.97 -31.84 7.89
CA ASP A 425 -1.46 -32.81 8.84
C ASP A 425 -0.45 -32.15 9.80
N GLY A 426 0.41 -31.29 9.28
CA GLY A 426 1.37 -30.51 10.07
C GLY A 426 0.67 -29.57 11.06
N LEU A 427 -0.32 -28.80 10.60
CA LEU A 427 -1.11 -27.90 11.45
C LEU A 427 -1.93 -28.66 12.50
N MET A 428 -2.53 -29.80 12.14
CA MET A 428 -3.29 -30.65 13.08
C MET A 428 -2.37 -31.25 14.15
N ASN A 429 -1.25 -31.86 13.73
CA ASN A 429 -0.28 -32.43 14.65
C ASN A 429 0.32 -31.38 15.58
N MET A 430 0.65 -30.20 15.05
CA MET A 430 1.14 -29.07 15.83
C MET A 430 0.09 -28.61 16.84
N SER A 431 -1.15 -28.37 16.40
CA SER A 431 -2.23 -27.87 17.27
C SER A 431 -2.55 -28.85 18.39
N ILE A 432 -2.68 -30.15 18.08
CA ILE A 432 -2.99 -31.19 19.06
C ILE A 432 -1.78 -31.43 19.97
N GLY A 433 -0.58 -31.61 19.38
CA GLY A 433 0.64 -31.95 20.11
C GLY A 433 1.04 -30.86 21.11
N ILE A 434 1.07 -29.59 20.66
CA ILE A 434 1.42 -28.46 21.53
C ILE A 434 0.35 -28.27 22.61
N TYR A 435 -0.93 -28.36 22.26
CA TYR A 435 -2.01 -28.25 23.25
C TYR A 435 -1.90 -29.31 24.34
N LEU A 436 -1.62 -30.56 23.96
CA LEU A 436 -1.39 -31.65 24.91
C LEU A 436 -0.14 -31.39 25.76
N GLN A 437 0.96 -30.90 25.19
CA GLN A 437 2.18 -30.56 25.94
C GLN A 437 1.96 -29.41 26.94
N PHE A 438 1.08 -28.46 26.64
CA PHE A 438 0.75 -27.38 27.57
C PHE A 438 -0.14 -27.83 28.74
N ILE A 439 -1.02 -28.80 28.52
CA ILE A 439 -2.01 -29.23 29.51
C ILE A 439 -1.51 -30.38 30.36
N LEU A 440 -0.86 -31.37 29.73
CA LEU A 440 -0.39 -32.55 30.40
C LEU A 440 0.95 -32.26 31.08
N PRO A 441 1.10 -32.54 32.38
CA PRO A 441 2.33 -32.25 33.11
C PRO A 441 3.40 -33.31 32.84
N PHE A 442 3.52 -33.83 31.62
CA PHE A 442 4.43 -34.92 31.31
C PHE A 442 5.78 -34.42 30.79
N VAL A 443 6.87 -34.99 31.31
CA VAL A 443 8.24 -34.66 30.92
C VAL A 443 9.10 -35.90 30.73
N ALA A 444 10.08 -35.82 29.84
CA ALA A 444 11.08 -36.86 29.60
C ALA A 444 12.47 -36.27 29.93
N PRO A 445 12.91 -36.30 31.21
CA PRO A 445 14.18 -35.70 31.60
C PRO A 445 15.37 -36.46 30.97
N PRO A 446 16.33 -35.77 30.33
CA PRO A 446 17.42 -36.43 29.64
C PRO A 446 18.28 -37.24 30.61
N LYS A 447 18.51 -38.53 30.29
CA LYS A 447 19.40 -39.40 31.07
C LYS A 447 20.83 -38.87 31.07
N GLN A 448 21.46 -38.83 32.23
CA GLN A 448 22.88 -38.51 32.36
C GLN A 448 23.75 -39.66 31.86
N PHE A 449 24.78 -39.35 31.07
CA PHE A 449 25.79 -40.31 30.62
C PHE A 449 27.11 -39.58 30.33
N ILE A 450 28.21 -40.34 30.21
CA ILE A 450 29.52 -39.82 29.80
C ILE A 450 29.74 -40.26 28.35
N PRO A 451 30.02 -39.35 27.41
CA PRO A 451 30.13 -39.67 26.00
C PRO A 451 31.40 -40.48 25.75
N LYS A 452 31.30 -41.54 24.95
CA LYS A 452 32.44 -42.40 24.55
C LYS A 452 32.77 -42.27 23.07
N THR A 453 31.85 -41.72 22.28
CA THR A 453 31.98 -41.54 20.83
C THR A 453 31.67 -40.10 20.43
N ILE A 454 32.05 -39.73 19.21
CA ILE A 454 31.73 -38.42 18.61
C ILE A 454 30.20 -38.21 18.57
N LEU A 455 29.42 -39.26 18.34
CA LEU A 455 27.96 -39.20 18.37
C LEU A 455 27.43 -38.91 19.78
N GLY A 456 28.08 -39.44 20.83
CA GLY A 456 27.78 -39.09 22.21
C GLY A 456 28.10 -37.63 22.56
N GLU A 457 29.19 -37.09 22.02
CA GLU A 457 29.53 -35.66 22.19
C GLU A 457 28.53 -34.75 21.47
N MET A 458 28.14 -35.11 20.25
CA MET A 458 27.12 -34.40 19.47
C MET A 458 25.78 -34.39 20.20
N LEU A 459 25.36 -35.55 20.72
CA LEU A 459 24.15 -35.70 21.54
C LEU A 459 24.16 -34.78 22.77
N LEU A 460 25.28 -34.67 23.49
CA LEU A 460 25.37 -33.76 24.64
C LEU A 460 25.34 -32.29 24.23
N TYR A 461 25.90 -31.96 23.07
CA TYR A 461 25.84 -30.61 22.52
C TYR A 461 24.42 -30.21 22.14
N GLU A 462 23.67 -31.06 21.43
CA GLU A 462 22.26 -30.80 21.09
C GLU A 462 21.40 -30.61 22.35
N ARG A 463 21.59 -31.48 23.36
CA ARG A 463 20.90 -31.38 24.66
C ARG A 463 21.15 -30.09 25.42
N SER A 464 22.20 -29.34 25.10
CA SER A 464 22.43 -28.02 25.74
C SER A 464 21.42 -26.96 25.30
N PHE A 465 20.70 -27.20 24.20
CA PHE A 465 19.65 -26.33 23.67
C PHE A 465 18.23 -26.85 23.95
N ASP A 466 18.10 -28.04 24.53
CA ASP A 466 16.82 -28.72 24.77
C ASP A 466 16.37 -28.68 26.24
N GLY A 467 15.11 -29.08 26.49
CA GLY A 467 14.52 -29.14 27.83
C GLY A 467 13.72 -30.42 28.09
N PRO A 468 13.47 -30.78 29.37
CA PRO A 468 12.76 -32.01 29.71
C PRO A 468 11.29 -32.05 29.25
N GLY A 469 10.69 -30.90 28.90
CA GLY A 469 9.34 -30.82 28.35
C GLY A 469 9.29 -30.76 26.81
N CYS A 470 10.43 -30.52 26.16
CA CYS A 470 10.55 -30.35 24.71
C CYS A 470 11.93 -30.83 24.27
N ALA A 471 11.94 -31.98 23.61
CA ALA A 471 13.11 -32.61 23.03
C ALA A 471 13.05 -32.37 21.51
N PHE A 472 14.01 -31.63 20.94
CA PHE A 472 14.12 -31.45 19.50
C PHE A 472 14.60 -32.79 18.93
N PRO A 473 13.73 -33.48 18.17
CA PRO A 473 13.54 -34.95 18.18
C PRO A 473 14.60 -35.76 18.96
N SER A 474 14.60 -35.57 20.28
CA SER A 474 15.54 -36.21 21.18
C SER A 474 14.86 -37.47 21.75
N PHE A 475 14.32 -38.32 20.87
CA PHE A 475 13.87 -39.66 21.28
C PHE A 475 15.08 -40.59 21.43
N HIS A 476 16.20 -40.13 21.99
CA HIS A 476 17.40 -40.95 22.10
C HIS A 476 17.04 -42.19 22.87
N VAL A 477 17.05 -43.33 22.16
CA VAL A 477 16.61 -44.61 22.68
C VAL A 477 17.32 -44.82 23.99
N SER A 478 16.50 -44.70 25.03
CA SER A 478 16.79 -45.02 26.39
C SER A 478 17.20 -46.46 26.50
#